data_AF-A0A9J6DVW8-F1
#
_entry.id   AF-A0A9J6DVW8-F1
#
_cell.length_a   1.000
_cell.length_b   1.000
_cell.length_c   1.000
_cell.angle_alpha   90.00
_cell.angle_beta   90.00
_cell.angle_gamma   90.00
#
_symmetry.space_group_name_H-M   'P 1'
#
loop_
_entity.id
_entity.type
_entity.pdbx_description
1 polymer ?
#
loop_
_entity_poly.entity_id
_entity_poly.type
_entity_poly.pdbx_seq_one_letter_code
_entity_poly.pdbx_strand_id
1 'polypeptide(L)'
;MTTLLNPIKFLDDMERHWDPRTRHYGMVLNPWFVFPLIIFYVYFVRFAGPRWMKKRDPFPITNLVRAYNVAMVVMNATFLYQVLRITYLPGGTYSLWCQGVTGRAEGASAAVYQSGWWYLLVRYADFLDTSILRAPQEV
;
A
#
# COMPACT_ATOMS: atom_id res chain seq x y z
N MET A 1 -10.93 -10.83 29.78
CA MET A 1 -11.05 -9.36 29.64
C MET A 1 -9.71 -8.62 29.78
N THR A 2 -8.57 -9.29 29.61
CA THR A 2 -7.21 -8.73 29.80
C THR A 2 -6.30 -8.88 28.57
N THR A 3 -6.77 -9.52 27.49
CA THR A 3 -6.01 -9.73 26.24
C THR A 3 -5.95 -8.48 25.35
N LEU A 4 -6.83 -7.49 25.54
CA LEU A 4 -6.90 -6.27 24.71
C LEU A 4 -5.95 -5.13 25.13
N LEU A 5 -5.21 -5.26 26.25
CA LEU A 5 -4.33 -4.18 26.74
C LEU A 5 -2.85 -4.32 26.36
N ASN A 6 -2.41 -5.44 25.78
CA ASN A 6 -1.02 -5.61 25.41
C ASN A 6 -0.85 -5.52 23.89
N PRO A 7 -0.26 -4.44 23.35
CA PRO A 7 -0.09 -4.26 21.91
C PRO A 7 0.79 -5.35 21.31
N ILE A 8 1.80 -5.86 22.03
CA ILE A 8 2.68 -6.92 21.53
C ILE A 8 1.89 -8.22 21.32
N LYS A 9 1.06 -8.62 22.29
CA LYS A 9 0.20 -9.81 22.15
C LYS A 9 -0.80 -9.67 21.01
N PHE A 10 -1.34 -8.48 20.81
CA PHE A 10 -2.24 -8.20 19.69
C PHE A 10 -1.52 -8.38 18.34
N LEU A 11 -0.29 -7.87 18.21
CA LEU A 11 0.49 -8.03 16.97
C LEU A 11 0.85 -9.50 16.71
N ASP A 12 1.27 -10.23 17.74
CA ASP A 12 1.57 -11.67 17.64
C ASP A 12 0.32 -12.48 17.26
N ASP A 13 -0.84 -12.15 17.82
CA ASP A 13 -2.10 -12.82 17.48
C ASP A 13 -2.55 -12.51 16.05
N MET A 14 -2.28 -11.30 15.53
CA MET A 14 -2.53 -11.00 14.12
C MET A 14 -1.64 -11.83 13.18
N GLU A 15 -0.34 -11.96 13.50
CA GLU A 15 0.59 -12.75 12.71
C GLU A 15 0.21 -14.24 12.68
N ARG A 16 -0.32 -14.77 13.79
CA ARG A 16 -0.82 -16.16 13.86
C ARG A 16 -1.97 -16.44 12.89
N HIS A 17 -2.87 -15.47 12.70
CA HIS A 17 -4.05 -15.62 11.84
C HIS A 17 -3.79 -15.23 10.37
N TRP A 18 -2.54 -14.93 10.00
CA TRP A 18 -2.21 -14.62 8.62
C TRP A 18 -2.36 -15.79 7.67
N ASP A 19 -2.92 -15.47 6.50
CA ASP A 19 -3.05 -16.38 5.38
C ASP A 19 -1.68 -16.96 5.01
N PRO A 20 -1.47 -18.28 5.11
CA PRO A 20 -0.19 -18.90 4.79
C PRO A 20 0.24 -18.65 3.34
N ARG A 21 -0.70 -18.38 2.42
CA ARG A 21 -0.42 -18.15 1.00
C ARG A 21 0.35 -16.87 0.75
N THR A 22 0.26 -15.89 1.64
CA THR A 22 0.92 -14.59 1.45
C THR A 22 2.18 -14.41 2.29
N ARG A 23 2.52 -15.37 3.16
CA ARG A 23 3.64 -15.26 4.12
C ARG A 23 5.02 -15.09 3.47
N HIS A 24 5.20 -15.60 2.25
CA HIS A 24 6.47 -15.48 1.54
C HIS A 24 6.66 -14.14 0.84
N TYR A 25 5.59 -13.35 0.68
CA TYR A 25 5.68 -12.01 0.12
C TYR A 25 6.13 -11.04 1.21
N GLY A 26 7.33 -10.47 1.04
CA GLY A 26 7.86 -9.48 1.96
C GLY A 26 6.96 -8.23 2.06
N MET A 27 6.94 -7.60 3.23
CA MET A 27 6.17 -6.36 3.48
C MET A 27 4.64 -6.48 3.40
N VAL A 28 4.10 -7.69 3.21
CA VAL A 28 2.66 -7.94 3.34
C VAL A 28 2.26 -7.77 4.79
N LEU A 29 1.51 -6.70 5.06
CA LEU A 29 0.78 -6.43 6.30
C LEU A 29 1.56 -6.68 7.61
N ASN A 30 2.90 -6.63 7.60
CA ASN A 30 3.69 -6.87 8.81
C ASN A 30 3.44 -5.70 9.78
N PRO A 31 2.86 -5.92 10.96
CA PRO A 31 2.38 -4.84 11.80
C PRO A 31 3.57 -4.04 12.34
N TRP A 32 4.69 -4.73 12.59
CA TRP A 32 5.96 -4.14 13.00
C TRP A 32 6.61 -3.29 11.92
N PHE A 33 6.21 -3.44 10.65
CA PHE A 33 6.63 -2.56 9.56
C PHE A 33 5.61 -1.45 9.30
N VAL A 34 4.33 -1.80 9.18
CA VAL A 34 3.26 -0.89 8.78
C VAL A 34 3.00 0.20 9.82
N PHE A 35 2.91 -0.15 11.12
CA PHE A 35 2.62 0.84 12.16
C PHE A 35 3.74 1.88 12.29
N PRO A 36 5.04 1.50 12.41
CA PRO A 36 6.12 2.49 12.41
C PRO A 36 6.19 3.32 11.14
N LEU A 37 5.97 2.71 9.96
CA LEU A 37 5.94 3.44 8.69
C LEU A 37 4.90 4.55 8.68
N ILE A 38 3.66 4.25 9.10
CA ILE A 38 2.56 5.22 9.17
C ILE A 38 2.86 6.31 10.20
N ILE A 39 3.32 5.94 11.40
CA ILE A 39 3.67 6.91 12.45
C ILE A 39 4.77 7.84 11.96
N PHE A 40 5.82 7.29 11.33
CA PHE A 40 6.91 8.06 10.75
C PHE A 40 6.43 9.01 9.66
N TYR A 41 5.60 8.52 8.73
CA TYR A 41 5.02 9.32 7.66
C TYR A 41 4.18 10.49 8.20
N VAL A 42 3.27 10.22 9.15
CA VAL A 42 2.44 11.27 9.77
C VAL A 42 3.30 12.28 10.50
N TYR A 43 4.29 11.83 11.26
CA TYR A 43 5.24 12.71 11.96
C TYR A 43 6.01 13.60 10.97
N PHE A 44 6.50 13.01 9.88
CA PHE A 44 7.25 13.73 8.85
C PHE A 44 6.39 14.80 8.18
N VAL A 45 5.20 14.45 7.70
CA VAL A 45 4.31 15.38 6.97
C VAL A 45 3.73 16.47 7.88
N ARG A 46 3.41 16.14 9.14
CA ARG A 46 2.75 17.07 10.06
C ARG A 46 3.71 18.00 10.77
N PHE A 47 4.91 17.53 11.11
CA PHE A 47 5.83 18.26 11.98
C PHE A 47 7.21 18.47 11.34
N ALA A 48 7.93 17.40 10.99
CA ALA A 48 9.33 17.52 10.59
C ALA A 48 9.52 18.27 9.27
N GLY A 49 8.73 17.93 8.24
CA GLY A 49 8.74 18.56 6.92
C GLY A 49 8.46 20.07 7.01
N PRO A 50 7.29 20.50 7.53
CA PRO A 50 6.98 21.93 7.65
C PRO A 50 8.01 22.71 8.48
N ARG A 51 8.54 22.13 9.56
CA ARG A 51 9.58 22.77 10.39
C ARG A 51 10.89 22.95 9.63
N TRP A 52 11.28 21.97 8.81
CA TRP A 52 12.48 22.03 7.98
C TRP A 52 12.33 23.03 6.82
N MET A 53 11.11 23.24 6.32
CA MET A 53 10.83 24.11 5.17
C MET A 53 10.51 25.57 5.54
N LYS A 54 10.27 25.88 6.81
CA LYS A 54 9.92 27.23 7.29
C LYS A 54 10.92 28.35 6.90
N LYS A 55 12.17 28.01 6.58
CA LYS A 55 13.22 28.99 6.25
C LYS A 55 13.87 28.74 4.88
N ARG A 56 13.15 28.04 3.99
CA ARG A 56 13.68 27.67 2.67
C ARG A 56 12.63 27.90 1.60
N ASP A 57 13.09 28.38 0.45
CA ASP A 57 12.25 28.52 -0.72
C ASP A 57 11.77 27.16 -1.24
N PRO A 58 10.61 27.10 -1.90
CA PRO A 58 10.09 25.86 -2.50
C PRO A 58 11.08 25.26 -3.51
N PHE A 59 11.29 23.95 -3.44
CA PHE A 59 12.13 23.25 -4.42
C PHE A 59 11.45 23.19 -5.80
N PRO A 60 12.17 23.44 -6.90
CA PRO A 60 11.63 23.32 -8.25
C PRO A 60 11.58 21.85 -8.71
N ILE A 61 10.77 21.03 -8.03
CA ILE A 61 10.62 19.58 -8.29
C ILE A 61 9.39 19.25 -9.15
N THR A 62 8.83 20.23 -9.84
CA THR A 62 7.59 20.10 -10.63
C THR A 62 7.66 18.99 -11.68
N ASN A 63 8.79 18.86 -12.38
CA ASN A 63 9.00 17.81 -13.37
C ASN A 63 9.08 16.42 -12.73
N LEU A 64 9.72 16.32 -11.56
CA LEU A 64 9.81 15.07 -10.80
C LEU A 64 8.42 14.63 -10.31
N VAL A 65 7.63 15.55 -9.76
CA VAL A 65 6.25 15.30 -9.33
C VAL A 65 5.38 14.86 -10.51
N ARG A 66 5.52 15.53 -11.66
CA ARG A 66 4.77 15.16 -12.88
C ARG A 66 5.14 13.75 -13.34
N ALA A 67 6.42 13.42 -13.39
CA ALA A 67 6.89 12.08 -13.77
C ALA A 67 6.41 11.00 -12.80
N TYR A 68 6.46 11.28 -11.49
CA TYR A 68 5.93 10.41 -10.45
C TYR A 68 4.43 10.15 -10.65
N ASN A 69 3.61 11.20 -10.80
CA ASN A 69 2.18 11.05 -11.00
C ASN A 69 1.83 10.24 -12.27
N VAL A 70 2.54 10.47 -13.37
CA VAL A 70 2.37 9.67 -14.60
C VAL A 70 2.73 8.19 -14.35
N ALA A 71 3.84 7.91 -13.67
CA ALA A 71 4.24 6.55 -13.32
C ALA A 71 3.18 5.87 -12.43
N MET A 72 2.63 6.58 -11.45
CA MET A 72 1.57 6.07 -10.58
C MET A 72 0.28 5.75 -11.35
N VAL A 73 -0.11 6.58 -12.31
CA VAL A 73 -1.26 6.29 -13.19
C VAL A 73 -1.01 5.02 -14.00
N VAL A 74 0.17 4.87 -14.59
CA VAL A 74 0.54 3.68 -15.39
C VAL A 74 0.53 2.41 -14.54
N MET A 75 1.11 2.46 -13.34
CA MET A 75 1.14 1.30 -12.42
C MET A 75 -0.26 0.90 -11.97
N ASN A 76 -1.11 1.87 -11.60
CA ASN A 76 -2.50 1.59 -11.22
C ASN A 76 -3.34 1.06 -12.38
N ALA A 77 -3.19 1.62 -13.58
CA ALA A 77 -3.87 1.13 -14.78
C ALA A 77 -3.43 -0.30 -15.13
N THR A 78 -2.14 -0.61 -14.99
CA THR A 78 -1.59 -1.95 -15.21
C THR A 78 -2.16 -2.95 -14.21
N PHE A 79 -2.21 -2.59 -12.93
CA PHE A 79 -2.83 -3.42 -11.90
C PHE A 79 -4.31 -3.69 -12.21
N LEU A 80 -5.07 -2.65 -12.54
CA LEU A 80 -6.48 -2.76 -12.90
C LEU A 80 -6.66 -3.72 -14.08
N TYR A 81 -5.88 -3.54 -15.15
CA TYR A 81 -5.94 -4.40 -16.33
C TYR A 81 -5.66 -5.87 -15.99
N GLN A 82 -4.59 -6.14 -15.23
CA GLN A 82 -4.21 -7.51 -14.86
C GLN A 82 -5.28 -8.19 -14.01
N VAL A 83 -5.80 -7.49 -12.99
CA VAL A 83 -6.86 -8.03 -12.13
C VAL A 83 -8.10 -8.30 -12.95
N LEU A 84 -8.58 -7.33 -13.73
CA LEU A 84 -9.76 -7.48 -14.58
C LEU A 84 -9.61 -8.67 -15.55
N ARG A 85 -8.44 -8.84 -16.16
CA ARG A 85 -8.14 -9.95 -17.07
C ARG A 85 -8.25 -11.31 -16.38
N ILE A 86 -7.77 -11.42 -15.15
CA ILE A 86 -7.77 -12.69 -14.40
C ILE A 86 -9.16 -12.98 -13.80
N THR A 87 -9.91 -11.95 -13.44
CA THR A 87 -11.18 -12.11 -12.71
C THR A 87 -12.40 -12.04 -13.62
N TYR A 88 -12.67 -10.88 -14.24
CA TYR A 88 -14.00 -10.55 -14.78
C TYR A 88 -14.07 -10.44 -16.31
N LEU A 89 -12.95 -10.24 -17.00
CA LEU A 89 -12.91 -10.19 -18.46
C LEU A 89 -13.01 -11.60 -19.07
N PRO A 90 -13.29 -11.72 -20.39
CA PRO A 90 -13.39 -13.01 -21.05
C PRO A 90 -12.17 -13.90 -20.80
N GLY A 91 -12.40 -15.09 -20.23
CA GLY A 91 -11.34 -16.02 -19.80
C GLY A 91 -10.99 -15.95 -18.30
N GLY A 92 -11.58 -15.02 -17.55
CA GLY A 92 -11.49 -14.95 -16.09
C GLY A 92 -12.41 -15.94 -15.38
N THR A 93 -12.10 -16.25 -14.12
CA THR A 93 -12.77 -17.31 -13.34
C THR A 93 -13.71 -16.78 -12.26
N TYR A 94 -13.92 -15.46 -12.17
CA TYR A 94 -14.66 -14.84 -11.08
C TYR A 94 -16.07 -14.44 -11.51
N SER A 95 -17.03 -14.68 -10.62
CA SER A 95 -18.39 -14.15 -10.73
C SER A 95 -18.47 -12.72 -10.19
N LEU A 96 -19.34 -11.89 -10.77
CA LEU A 96 -19.70 -10.58 -10.21
C LEU A 96 -20.59 -10.70 -8.96
N TRP A 97 -21.07 -11.91 -8.65
CA TRP A 97 -21.87 -12.21 -7.46
C TRP A 97 -20.99 -12.77 -6.34
N CYS A 98 -21.59 -13.01 -5.17
CA CYS A 98 -20.89 -13.53 -4.00
C CYS A 98 -20.11 -14.81 -4.34
N GLN A 99 -18.77 -14.73 -4.25
CA GLN A 99 -17.87 -15.83 -4.45
C GLN A 99 -17.02 -16.01 -3.20
N GLY A 100 -17.05 -17.22 -2.64
CA GLY A 100 -16.25 -17.57 -1.47
C GLY A 100 -14.75 -17.62 -1.80
N VAL A 101 -13.93 -17.30 -0.81
CA VAL A 101 -12.48 -17.52 -0.89
C VAL A 101 -12.20 -18.99 -0.60
N THR A 102 -11.73 -19.73 -1.59
CA THR A 102 -11.55 -21.19 -1.50
C THR A 102 -10.31 -21.62 -0.71
N GLY A 103 -9.50 -20.68 -0.21
CA GLY A 103 -8.28 -20.98 0.54
C GLY A 103 -7.16 -21.62 -0.27
N ARG A 104 -7.37 -21.90 -1.57
CA ARG A 104 -6.38 -22.53 -2.47
C ARG A 104 -5.61 -21.47 -3.28
N ALA A 105 -4.32 -21.72 -3.51
CA ALA A 105 -3.45 -20.89 -4.36
C ALA A 105 -3.21 -21.61 -5.70
N GLU A 106 -4.24 -21.72 -6.53
CA GLU A 106 -4.21 -22.46 -7.80
C GLU A 106 -4.48 -21.50 -8.97
N GLY A 107 -3.63 -21.54 -10.00
CA GLY A 107 -3.80 -20.82 -11.24
C GLY A 107 -4.13 -19.33 -11.06
N ALA A 108 -5.37 -18.95 -11.41
CA ALA A 108 -5.86 -17.58 -11.36
C ALA A 108 -5.77 -16.94 -9.96
N SER A 109 -6.03 -17.68 -8.88
CA SER A 109 -5.98 -17.10 -7.53
C SER A 109 -4.55 -16.73 -7.11
N ALA A 110 -3.55 -17.53 -7.49
CA ALA A 110 -2.14 -17.23 -7.25
C ALA A 110 -1.69 -15.95 -7.97
N ALA A 111 -2.11 -15.77 -9.22
CA ALA A 111 -1.80 -14.58 -10.00
C ALA A 111 -2.44 -13.30 -9.41
N VAL A 112 -3.64 -13.41 -8.83
CA VAL A 112 -4.28 -12.32 -8.09
C VAL A 112 -3.49 -11.96 -6.83
N TYR A 113 -3.00 -12.95 -6.06
CA TYR A 113 -2.17 -12.67 -4.88
C TYR A 113 -0.86 -11.97 -5.22
N GLN A 114 -0.17 -12.41 -6.28
CA GLN A 114 1.05 -11.76 -6.76
C GLN A 114 0.79 -10.32 -7.22
N SER A 115 -0.30 -10.11 -7.97
CA SER A 115 -0.71 -8.76 -8.41
C SER A 115 -1.05 -7.86 -7.22
N GLY A 116 -1.74 -8.41 -6.20
CA GLY A 116 -2.06 -7.71 -4.96
C GLY A 116 -0.81 -7.32 -4.17
N TRP A 117 0.22 -8.16 -4.14
CA TRP A 117 1.50 -7.80 -3.53
C TRP A 117 2.19 -6.64 -4.25
N TRP A 118 2.22 -6.67 -5.58
CA TRP A 118 2.80 -5.57 -6.36
C TRP A 118 2.04 -4.25 -6.14
N TYR A 119 0.72 -4.33 -6.08
CA TYR A 119 -0.13 -3.18 -5.76
C TYR A 119 0.09 -2.64 -4.36
N LEU A 120 0.34 -3.50 -3.38
CA LEU A 120 0.68 -3.09 -2.02
C LEU A 120 1.97 -2.25 -1.98
N LEU A 121 2.98 -2.57 -2.81
CA LEU A 121 4.17 -1.73 -2.97
C LEU A 121 3.83 -0.36 -3.58
N VAL A 122 2.95 -0.31 -4.58
CA VAL A 122 2.46 0.95 -5.16
C VAL A 122 1.76 1.79 -4.09
N ARG A 123 1.00 1.17 -3.18
CA ARG A 123 0.34 1.88 -2.06
C ARG A 123 1.32 2.42 -1.02
N TYR A 124 2.46 1.76 -0.81
CA TYR A 124 3.53 2.36 -0.01
C TYR A 124 4.20 3.53 -0.72
N ALA A 125 4.34 3.46 -2.05
CA ALA A 125 4.85 4.57 -2.84
C ALA A 125 3.93 5.80 -2.76
N ASP A 126 2.60 5.63 -2.68
CA ASP A 126 1.64 6.73 -2.50
C ASP A 126 1.95 7.63 -1.29
N PHE A 127 2.55 7.10 -0.22
CA PHE A 127 2.95 7.92 0.92
C PHE A 127 3.97 9.00 0.55
N LEU A 128 4.73 8.82 -0.52
CA LEU A 128 5.68 9.84 -0.99
C LEU A 128 4.98 11.08 -1.54
N ASP A 129 3.79 10.94 -2.15
CA ASP A 129 3.06 12.04 -2.80
C ASP A 129 2.83 13.22 -1.83
N THR A 130 2.27 12.94 -0.65
CA THR A 130 2.00 13.97 0.36
C THR A 130 3.27 14.58 0.93
N SER A 131 4.34 13.80 1.08
CA SER A 131 5.63 14.30 1.59
C SER A 131 6.31 15.26 0.62
N ILE A 132 6.11 15.04 -0.68
CA ILE A 132 6.67 15.86 -1.75
C ILE A 132 5.84 17.15 -1.94
N LEU A 133 4.51 17.04 -1.89
CA LEU A 133 3.59 18.16 -2.19
C LEU A 133 3.48 19.20 -1.06
N ARG A 134 3.67 18.81 0.21
CA ARG A 134 3.41 19.69 1.36
C ARG A 134 4.58 20.57 1.79
N ALA A 135 5.39 20.99 0.82
CA ALA A 135 6.15 22.21 0.96
C ALA A 135 5.18 23.35 1.31
N PRO A 136 5.44 24.19 2.33
CA PRO A 136 4.61 25.36 2.58
C PRO A 136 4.65 26.24 1.32
N GLN A 137 3.61 26.13 0.50
CA GLN A 137 3.20 27.18 -0.43
C GLN A 137 2.46 28.16 0.47
N GLU A 138 3.09 29.30 0.77
CA GLU A 138 2.46 30.33 1.61
C GLU A 138 1.12 30.77 0.99
N VAL A 139 0.13 30.98 1.85
CA VAL A 139 -1.03 31.84 1.59
C VAL A 139 -0.63 33.25 1.97
#